data_AF-A0A7C2ZN46-F1
#
_entry.id   AF-A0A7C2ZN46-F1
#
_cell.length_a   1.000
_cell.length_b   1.000
_cell.length_c   1.000
_cell.angle_alpha   90.00
_cell.angle_beta   90.00
_cell.angle_gamma   90.00
#
_symmetry.space_group_name_H-M   'P 1'
#
loop_
_entity.id
_entity.type
_entity.pdbx_description
1 polymer ?
#
loop_
_entity_poly.entity_id
_entity_poly.type
_entity_poly.pdbx_seq_one_letter_code
_entity_poly.pdbx_strand_id
1 'polypeptide(L)'
;MYRVVFELHIRGLPSEIECLSKLRDYLGSVGMCLGSASAYLCFYSNTMIKVIPKIERGISTSSMPSLHEQIQQTVPIALIFEGDIINEMSEIIRQVYTMAKNCGLAIKLVE
;
A
#
# COMPACT_ATOMS: atom_id res chain seq x y z
N MET A 1 -9.98 3.20 -18.97
CA MET A 1 -9.04 2.87 -17.89
C MET A 1 -8.79 4.05 -16.97
N TYR A 2 -9.36 3.98 -15.78
CA TYR A 2 -9.12 4.87 -14.66
C TYR A 2 -7.97 4.32 -13.81
N ARG A 3 -7.26 5.23 -13.14
CA ARG A 3 -6.16 4.89 -12.23
C ARG A 3 -6.23 5.79 -11.01
N VAL A 4 -6.04 5.20 -9.83
CA VAL A 4 -5.91 5.91 -8.56
C VAL A 4 -4.71 5.35 -7.82
N VAL A 5 -3.83 6.22 -7.35
CA VAL A 5 -2.64 5.81 -6.60
C VAL A 5 -2.68 6.41 -5.21
N PHE A 6 -2.53 5.55 -4.21
CA PHE A 6 -2.26 5.95 -2.83
C PHE A 6 -0.85 5.55 -2.44
N GLU A 7 -0.32 6.26 -1.45
CA GLU A 7 0.93 5.96 -0.79
C GLU A 7 0.67 5.77 0.70
N LEU A 8 0.97 4.57 1.19
CA LEU A 8 0.93 4.22 2.60
C LEU A 8 2.33 4.45 3.18
N HIS A 9 2.42 5.25 4.25
CA HIS A 9 3.66 5.44 4.97
C HIS A 9 3.67 4.55 6.21
N ILE A 10 4.68 3.68 6.30
CA ILE A 10 4.75 2.64 7.32
C ILE A 10 6.04 2.78 8.10
N ARG A 11 5.97 2.81 9.43
CA ARG A 11 7.12 2.96 10.33
C ARG A 11 7.73 1.62 10.73
N GLY A 12 7.10 0.52 10.38
CA GLY A 12 7.53 -0.84 10.71
C GLY A 12 7.01 -1.31 12.07
N LEU A 13 5.97 -0.66 12.62
CA LEU A 13 5.37 -1.11 13.87
C LEU A 13 4.63 -2.43 13.65
N PRO A 14 4.61 -3.37 14.63
CA PRO A 14 3.95 -4.66 14.47
C PRO A 14 2.48 -4.56 14.04
N SER A 15 1.75 -3.55 14.54
CA SER A 15 0.36 -3.28 14.17
C SER A 15 0.18 -2.85 12.71
N GLU A 16 1.15 -2.14 12.14
CA GLU A 16 1.13 -1.73 10.74
C GLU A 16 1.41 -2.92 9.81
N ILE A 17 2.36 -3.77 10.19
CA ILE A 17 2.67 -5.01 9.46
C ILE A 17 1.48 -5.98 9.50
N GLU A 18 0.85 -6.14 10.66
CA GLU A 18 -0.37 -6.93 10.79
C GLU A 18 -1.50 -6.36 9.91
N CYS A 19 -1.61 -5.04 9.82
CA CYS A 19 -2.60 -4.41 8.96
C CYS A 19 -2.37 -4.72 7.47
N LEU A 20 -1.12 -4.67 7.01
CA LEU A 20 -0.79 -5.05 5.63
C LEU A 20 -1.15 -6.51 5.33
N SER A 21 -0.93 -7.41 6.29
CA SER A 21 -1.35 -8.80 6.16
C SER A 21 -2.87 -8.91 6.06
N LYS A 22 -3.62 -8.23 6.95
CA LYS A 22 -5.08 -8.20 6.91
C LYS A 22 -5.62 -7.63 5.59
N LEU A 23 -4.96 -6.60 5.06
CA LEU A 23 -5.31 -6.04 3.75
C LEU A 23 -5.13 -7.06 2.64
N ARG A 24 -4.02 -7.80 2.63
CA ARG A 24 -3.77 -8.87 1.67
C ARG A 24 -4.80 -9.99 1.79
N ASP A 25 -5.07 -10.44 3.02
CA ASP A 25 -6.01 -11.53 3.28
C ASP A 25 -7.43 -11.14 2.86
N TYR A 26 -7.82 -9.90 3.15
CA TYR A 26 -9.08 -9.32 2.69
C TYR A 26 -9.19 -9.33 1.17
N LEU A 27 -8.20 -8.75 0.48
CA LEU A 27 -8.18 -8.70 -0.99
C LEU A 27 -8.15 -10.11 -1.61
N GLY A 28 -7.48 -11.06 -0.98
CA GLY A 28 -7.46 -12.47 -1.38
C GLY A 28 -8.76 -13.22 -1.09
N SER A 29 -9.59 -12.74 -0.16
CA SER A 29 -10.91 -13.33 0.10
C SER A 29 -11.97 -12.89 -0.92
N VAL A 30 -11.80 -11.70 -1.50
CA VAL A 30 -12.75 -11.12 -2.47
C VAL A 30 -12.28 -11.21 -3.92
N GLY A 31 -11.04 -11.65 -4.15
CA GLY A 31 -10.41 -11.68 -5.47
C GLY A 31 -9.24 -12.64 -5.55
N MET A 32 -8.50 -12.60 -6.66
CA MET A 32 -7.31 -13.43 -6.86
C MET A 32 -6.07 -12.59 -6.63
N CYS A 33 -5.25 -12.97 -5.64
CA CYS A 33 -3.99 -12.30 -5.33
C CYS A 33 -2.77 -13.18 -5.66
N LEU A 34 -1.73 -12.56 -6.22
CA LEU A 34 -0.44 -13.16 -6.54
C LEU A 34 0.68 -12.34 -5.90
N GLY A 35 1.75 -13.00 -5.46
CA GLY A 35 2.93 -12.35 -4.89
C GLY A 35 3.15 -12.65 -3.41
N SER A 36 4.01 -11.85 -2.79
CA SER A 36 4.44 -12.01 -1.40
C SER A 36 3.56 -11.21 -0.44
N ALA A 37 3.82 -11.31 0.86
CA ALA A 37 3.13 -10.50 1.88
C ALA A 37 3.40 -8.99 1.73
N SER A 38 4.58 -8.61 1.22
CA SER A 38 5.03 -7.21 1.11
C SER A 38 4.88 -6.61 -0.28
N ALA A 39 4.74 -7.43 -1.31
CA ALA A 39 4.53 -7.00 -2.69
C ALA A 39 3.60 -7.97 -3.40
N TYR A 40 2.40 -7.51 -3.75
CA TYR A 40 1.38 -8.36 -4.35
C TYR A 40 0.49 -7.60 -5.34
N LEU A 41 -0.13 -8.39 -6.20
CA LEU A 41 -1.10 -7.97 -7.20
C LEU A 41 -2.40 -8.70 -6.94
N CYS A 42 -3.51 -7.98 -6.85
CA CYS A 42 -4.84 -8.57 -6.69
C CYS A 42 -5.76 -8.15 -7.84
N PHE A 43 -6.63 -9.06 -8.26
CA PHE A 43 -7.68 -8.80 -9.24
C PHE A 43 -9.04 -8.92 -8.55
N TYR A 44 -9.81 -7.84 -8.58
CA TYR A 44 -11.17 -7.75 -8.07
C TYR A 44 -12.08 -7.27 -9.20
N SER A 45 -12.95 -8.14 -9.71
CA SER A 45 -13.75 -7.88 -10.92
C SER A 45 -12.85 -7.35 -12.06
N ASN A 46 -13.15 -6.16 -12.61
CA ASN A 46 -12.35 -5.48 -13.64
C ASN A 46 -11.35 -4.47 -13.06
N THR A 47 -10.95 -4.64 -11.79
CA THR A 47 -9.97 -3.78 -11.10
C THR A 47 -8.73 -4.58 -10.72
N MET A 48 -7.58 -4.10 -11.17
CA MET A 48 -6.27 -4.57 -10.76
C MET A 48 -5.72 -3.68 -9.64
N ILE A 49 -5.25 -4.30 -8.57
CA ILE A 49 -4.77 -3.65 -7.35
C ILE A 49 -3.33 -4.06 -7.14
N LYS A 50 -2.39 -3.11 -7.22
CA LYS A 50 -0.95 -3.36 -7.00
C LYS A 50 -0.55 -2.79 -5.65
N VAL A 51 0.10 -3.60 -4.82
CA VAL A 51 0.72 -3.18 -3.55
C VAL A 51 2.21 -3.42 -3.68
N ILE A 52 2.99 -2.34 -3.74
CA ILE A 52 4.41 -2.40 -4.07
C ILE A 52 5.19 -1.47 -3.13
N PRO A 53 6.21 -1.95 -2.41
CA PRO A 53 7.12 -1.08 -1.67
C PRO A 53 7.86 -0.15 -2.63
N LYS A 54 7.84 1.15 -2.37
CA LYS A 54 8.69 2.12 -3.06
C LYS A 54 10.08 2.03 -2.44
N ILE A 55 11.00 1.37 -3.13
CA ILE A 55 12.42 1.41 -2.80
C ILE A 55 12.96 2.73 -3.35
N GLU A 56 13.10 3.75 -2.50
CA GLU A 56 13.86 4.93 -2.86
C GLU A 56 15.33 4.54 -3.03
N ARG A 57 15.78 4.41 -4.28
CA ARG A 57 17.21 4.30 -4.61
C ARG A 57 17.85 5.65 -4.32
N GLY A 58 18.17 5.92 -3.05
CA GLY A 58 18.60 7.26 -2.63
C GLY A 58 19.42 7.35 -1.35
N ILE A 59 19.85 6.24 -0.73
CA ILE A 59 20.91 6.33 0.30
C ILE A 59 22.26 6.31 -0.44
N SER A 60 22.56 7.42 -1.10
CA SER A 60 23.92 7.72 -1.55
C SER A 60 24.84 7.77 -0.33
N THR A 61 25.87 6.95 -0.38
CA THR A 61 26.97 6.81 0.56
C THR A 61 27.75 8.11 0.72
N SER A 62 27.33 9.04 1.59
CA SER A 62 28.22 10.14 2.03
C SER A 62 27.65 10.99 3.18
N SER A 63 27.10 10.40 4.22
CA SER A 63 26.96 11.08 5.52
C SER A 63 26.47 10.07 6.54
N MET A 64 27.13 9.98 7.71
CA MET A 64 26.58 9.22 8.83
C MET A 64 25.16 9.76 9.10
N PRO A 65 24.12 8.90 9.02
CA PRO A 65 22.78 9.35 9.36
C PRO A 65 22.79 9.76 10.83
N SER A 66 22.27 10.94 11.10
CA SER A 66 22.06 11.41 12.46
C SER A 66 21.17 10.41 13.22
N LEU A 67 21.33 10.29 14.53
CA LEU A 67 20.50 9.43 15.39
C LEU A 67 18.99 9.70 15.23
N HIS A 68 18.59 10.88 14.73
CA HIS A 68 17.21 11.20 14.37
C HIS A 68 16.74 10.54 13.06
N GLU A 69 17.60 10.44 12.04
CA GLU A 69 17.27 9.83 10.74
C GLU A 69 17.14 8.30 10.82
N GLN A 70 17.82 7.67 11.78
CA GLN A 70 17.69 6.23 12.02
C GLN A 70 16.33 5.84 12.64
N ILE A 71 15.63 6.78 13.29
CA ILE A 71 14.37 6.51 14.02
C ILE A 71 13.13 6.69 13.11
N GLN A 72 13.27 7.25 11.90
CA GLN A 72 12.15 7.61 11.03
C GLN A 72 12.27 7.07 9.59
N GLN A 73 12.80 5.88 9.39
CA GLN A 73 12.71 5.22 8.09
C GLN A 73 11.27 4.74 7.85
N THR A 74 10.38 5.65 7.44
CA THR A 74 9.09 5.28 6.90
C THR A 74 9.31 4.62 5.54
N VAL A 75 8.79 3.41 5.36
CA VAL A 75 8.79 2.72 4.07
C VAL A 75 7.50 3.10 3.34
N PRO A 76 7.58 3.84 2.21
CA PRO A 76 6.41 4.12 1.41
C PRO A 76 5.98 2.85 0.66
N ILE A 77 4.69 2.53 0.68
CA ILE A 77 4.08 1.49 -0.14
C ILE A 77 3.10 2.14 -1.11
N ALA A 78 3.34 1.93 -2.40
CA ALA A 78 2.40 2.30 -3.45
C ALA A 78 1.24 1.31 -3.47
N LEU A 79 0.02 1.84 -3.38
CA LEU A 79 -1.24 1.13 -3.54
C LEU A 79 -1.94 1.70 -4.78
N ILE A 80 -1.91 0.94 -5.87
CA ILE A 80 -2.37 1.39 -7.19
C ILE A 80 -3.63 0.62 -7.56
N PHE A 81 -4.70 1.32 -7.92
CA PHE A 81 -5.93 0.77 -8.46
C PHE A 81 -6.04 1.14 -9.94
N GLU A 82 -6.22 0.15 -10.81
CA GLU A 82 -6.40 0.33 -12.25
C GLU A 82 -7.64 -0.46 -12.69
N GLY A 83 -8.57 0.17 -13.40
CA GLY A 83 -9.79 -0.52 -13.86
C GLY A 83 -10.62 0.33 -14.80
N ASP A 84 -11.65 -0.28 -15.38
CA ASP A 84 -12.49 0.38 -16.41
C ASP A 84 -13.87 0.81 -15.89
N ILE A 85 -14.30 0.28 -14.74
CA ILE A 85 -15.62 0.54 -14.16
C ILE A 85 -15.46 1.34 -12.85
N ILE A 86 -15.80 2.63 -12.88
CA ILE A 86 -15.62 3.56 -11.73
C ILE A 86 -16.32 3.05 -10.47
N ASN A 87 -17.55 2.51 -10.58
CA ASN A 87 -18.33 2.10 -9.42
C ASN A 87 -17.65 0.94 -8.67
N GLU A 88 -17.16 -0.06 -9.41
CA GLU A 88 -16.43 -1.20 -8.85
C GLU A 88 -15.11 -0.75 -8.21
N MET A 89 -14.37 0.13 -8.90
CA MET A 89 -13.13 0.71 -8.37
C MET A 89 -13.38 1.51 -7.09
N SER A 90 -14.43 2.34 -7.08
CA SER A 90 -14.73 3.21 -5.94
C SER A 90 -15.11 2.40 -4.71
N GLU A 91 -15.84 1.29 -4.89
CA GLU A 91 -16.20 0.39 -3.81
C GLU A 91 -14.97 -0.22 -3.14
N ILE A 92 -14.07 -0.81 -3.94
CA ILE A 92 -12.87 -1.46 -3.40
C ILE A 92 -11.88 -0.44 -2.82
N ILE A 93 -11.72 0.73 -3.46
CA ILE A 93 -10.90 1.83 -2.93
C ILE A 93 -11.42 2.25 -1.54
N ARG A 94 -12.73 2.42 -1.38
CA ARG A 94 -13.32 2.82 -0.09
C ARG A 94 -13.07 1.78 0.99
N GLN A 95 -13.20 0.50 0.68
CA GLN A 95 -12.97 -0.60 1.62
C GLN A 95 -11.50 -0.65 2.05
N VAL A 96 -10.57 -0.61 1.10
CA VAL A 96 -9.12 -0.61 1.37
C VAL A 96 -8.71 0.62 2.18
N TYR A 97 -9.19 1.82 1.79
CA TYR A 97 -8.90 3.06 2.51
C TYR A 97 -9.42 3.00 3.96
N THR A 98 -10.63 2.49 4.16
CA THR A 98 -11.22 2.35 5.50
C THR A 98 -10.42 1.39 6.37
N MET A 99 -10.00 0.24 5.82
CA MET A 99 -9.17 -0.74 6.53
C MET A 99 -7.82 -0.12 6.93
N ALA A 100 -7.11 0.49 5.99
CA ALA A 100 -5.82 1.12 6.26
C ALA A 100 -5.94 2.26 7.29
N LYS A 101 -6.98 3.09 7.19
CA LYS A 101 -7.25 4.17 8.15
C LYS A 101 -7.57 3.64 9.55
N ASN A 102 -8.38 2.59 9.66
CA ASN A 102 -8.71 1.97 10.96
C ASN A 102 -7.49 1.35 11.65
N CYS A 103 -6.47 0.97 10.88
CA CYS A 103 -5.19 0.53 11.42
C CYS A 103 -4.24 1.67 11.83
N GLY A 104 -4.62 2.94 11.59
CA GLY A 104 -3.76 4.09 11.84
C GLY A 104 -2.65 4.28 10.80
N LEU A 105 -2.74 3.67 9.61
CA LEU A 105 -1.78 3.91 8.54
C LEU A 105 -1.95 5.32 7.98
N ALA A 106 -0.82 6.00 7.77
CA ALA A 106 -0.81 7.30 7.10
C ALA A 106 -0.95 7.09 5.58
N ILE A 107 -2.04 7.60 5.01
CA ILE A 107 -2.40 7.44 3.60
C ILE A 107 -2.34 8.79 2.90
N LYS A 108 -1.62 8.85 1.77
CA LYS A 108 -1.55 10.02 0.89
C LYS A 108 -2.09 9.65 -0.49
N LEU A 109 -2.93 10.50 -1.07
CA LEU A 109 -3.33 10.37 -2.49
C LEU A 109 -2.19 10.94 -3.37
N VAL A 110 -1.75 10.18 -4.37
CA VAL A 110 -0.58 10.50 -5.19
C VAL A 110 -0.96 10.37 -6.67
N GLU A 111 -1.72 11.34 -7.17
CA GLU A 111 -2.15 11.51 -8.58
C GLU A 111 -3.10 10.43 -9.15
#